data_AF-Q75A27-F1
#
_entry.id   AF-Q75A27-F1
#
_cell.length_a   1.000
_cell.length_b   1.000
_cell.length_c   1.000
_cell.angle_alpha   90.00
_cell.angle_beta   90.00
_cell.angle_gamma   90.00
#
_symmetry.space_group_name_H-M   'P 1'
#
loop_
_entity.id
_entity.type
_entity.pdbx_description
1 polymer ?
#
loop_
_entity_poly.entity_id
_entity_poly.type
_entity_poly.pdbx_seq_one_letter_code
_entity_poly.pdbx_strand_id
1 'polypeptide(L)'
;MKDAVSTGQNDGVSILLLGLAASGKTTLLRQLQLGNVSASTVDGLPVETVAYRNVVLSSWDPSRAVDHAAFASSRHERCKALIFVVDAADRAGIDAARATLHTLLDDCALRARPLLLLANKTDLPDALPDGELCDLLGLAGGLPRPWRLQAVSAARRTGIYPGLEWLTATLESGRSGRPAQFAAARSIGAAVSD
;
A
#
# COMPACT_ATOMS: atom_id res chain seq x y z
N MET A 1 -33.03 -24.91 -14.01
CA MET A 1 -32.34 -24.03 -14.97
C MET A 1 -31.22 -23.35 -14.21
N LYS A 2 -29.95 -23.69 -14.52
CA LYS A 2 -28.76 -23.19 -13.83
C LYS A 2 -28.30 -21.92 -14.54
N ASP A 3 -28.54 -20.76 -13.95
CA ASP A 3 -27.85 -19.54 -14.37
C ASP A 3 -26.53 -19.47 -13.59
N ALA A 4 -25.52 -20.14 -14.15
CA ALA A 4 -24.14 -19.91 -13.80
C ALA A 4 -23.80 -18.48 -14.25
N VAL A 5 -23.79 -17.54 -13.31
CA VAL A 5 -23.10 -16.27 -13.47
C VAL A 5 -21.65 -16.61 -13.80
N SER A 6 -21.29 -16.43 -15.07
CA SER A 6 -19.91 -16.52 -15.53
C SER A 6 -19.13 -15.47 -14.75
N THR A 7 -18.45 -15.92 -13.70
CA THR A 7 -17.48 -15.10 -12.98
C THR A 7 -16.27 -15.01 -13.91
N GLY A 8 -16.32 -14.08 -14.86
CA GLY A 8 -15.13 -13.69 -15.60
C GLY A 8 -14.11 -13.27 -14.56
N GLN A 9 -13.06 -14.08 -14.38
CA GLN A 9 -11.88 -13.67 -13.64
C GLN A 9 -11.35 -12.40 -14.33
N ASN A 10 -11.60 -11.25 -13.72
CA ASN A 10 -11.01 -10.01 -14.18
C ASN A 10 -9.55 -10.05 -13.69
N ASP A 11 -8.60 -10.29 -14.61
CA ASP A 11 -7.15 -10.38 -14.40
C ASP A 11 -6.55 -9.02 -13.95
N GLY A 12 -7.04 -8.49 -12.83
CA GLY A 12 -6.55 -7.28 -12.20
C GLY A 12 -5.35 -7.57 -11.30
N VAL A 13 -4.41 -6.62 -11.25
CA VAL A 13 -3.31 -6.60 -10.30
C VAL A 13 -3.86 -6.20 -8.93
N SER A 14 -3.97 -7.18 -8.02
CA SER A 14 -4.34 -6.93 -6.63
C SER A 14 -3.14 -6.44 -5.83
N ILE A 15 -3.29 -5.31 -5.15
CA ILE A 15 -2.25 -4.68 -4.32
C ILE A 15 -2.87 -4.42 -2.94
N LEU A 16 -2.11 -4.73 -1.88
CA LEU A 16 -2.56 -4.52 -0.51
C LEU A 16 -1.98 -3.22 0.02
N LEU A 17 -2.82 -2.36 0.58
CA LEU A 17 -2.45 -1.12 1.25
C LEU A 17 -2.63 -1.29 2.76
N LEU A 18 -1.56 -1.63 3.47
CA LEU A 18 -1.58 -1.99 4.88
C LEU A 18 -0.89 -0.94 5.74
N GLY A 19 -1.08 -1.02 7.05
CA GLY A 19 -0.50 -0.11 8.03
C GLY A 19 -1.45 0.13 9.20
N LEU A 20 -0.97 0.77 10.26
CA LEU A 20 -1.76 1.05 11.45
C LEU A 20 -2.90 2.05 11.19
N ALA A 21 -3.87 2.09 12.09
CA ALA A 21 -4.86 3.16 12.16
C ALA A 21 -4.16 4.53 12.17
N ALA A 22 -4.81 5.53 11.58
CA ALA A 22 -4.28 6.90 11.46
C ALA A 22 -2.98 7.08 10.67
N SER A 23 -2.35 6.03 10.10
CA SER A 23 -1.14 6.19 9.26
C SER A 23 -1.39 6.94 7.95
N GLY A 24 -2.66 7.11 7.56
CA GLY A 24 -3.08 7.92 6.42
C GLY A 24 -3.44 7.14 5.15
N LYS A 25 -3.66 5.82 5.25
CA LYS A 25 -4.13 4.95 4.16
C LYS A 25 -5.36 5.50 3.43
N THR A 26 -6.42 5.85 4.17
CA THR A 26 -7.66 6.41 3.60
C THR A 26 -7.41 7.73 2.86
N THR A 27 -6.53 8.58 3.40
CA THR A 27 -6.14 9.83 2.74
C THR A 27 -5.42 9.55 1.43
N LEU A 28 -4.46 8.61 1.43
CA LEU A 28 -3.75 8.19 0.22
C LEU A 28 -4.74 7.67 -0.84
N LEU A 29 -5.67 6.79 -0.47
CA LEU A 29 -6.69 6.27 -1.40
C LEU A 29 -7.51 7.40 -2.04
N ARG A 30 -7.91 8.40 -1.25
CA ARG A 30 -8.65 9.57 -1.76
C ARG A 30 -7.81 10.44 -2.69
N GLN A 31 -6.52 10.64 -2.38
CA GLN A 31 -5.64 11.46 -3.22
C GLN A 31 -5.31 10.83 -4.56
N LEU A 32 -5.28 9.51 -4.63
CA LEU A 32 -4.94 8.81 -5.87
C LEU A 32 -6.00 9.02 -6.97
N GLN A 33 -7.21 9.50 -6.63
CA GLN A 33 -8.32 9.76 -7.58
C GLN A 33 -8.60 8.56 -8.50
N LEU A 34 -8.29 7.36 -8.01
CA LEU A 34 -8.35 6.08 -8.72
C LEU A 34 -9.81 5.58 -8.90
N GLY A 35 -10.80 6.43 -8.66
CA GLY A 35 -12.23 6.08 -8.67
C GLY A 35 -12.86 6.30 -7.29
N ASN A 36 -14.08 5.77 -7.12
CA ASN A 36 -14.80 5.86 -5.86
C ASN A 36 -14.26 4.86 -4.85
N VAL A 37 -13.78 5.36 -3.71
CA VAL A 37 -13.40 4.52 -2.58
C VAL A 37 -14.65 3.85 -2.03
N SER A 38 -14.68 2.53 -2.08
CA SER A 38 -15.76 1.72 -1.52
C SER A 38 -15.34 1.23 -0.14
N ALA A 39 -16.08 1.60 0.89
CA ALA A 39 -15.89 1.08 2.24
C ALA A 39 -16.86 -0.08 2.49
N SER A 40 -16.35 -1.18 3.03
CA SER A 40 -17.13 -2.36 3.39
C SER A 40 -16.62 -2.93 4.71
N THR A 41 -17.44 -3.70 5.41
CA THR A 41 -17.02 -4.43 6.61
C THR A 41 -16.95 -5.92 6.27
N VAL A 42 -15.81 -6.54 6.49
CA VAL A 42 -15.60 -7.98 6.30
C VAL A 42 -15.15 -8.57 7.63
N ASP A 43 -15.90 -9.53 8.16
CA ASP A 43 -15.62 -10.16 9.47
C ASP A 43 -15.41 -9.14 10.61
N GLY A 44 -16.17 -8.03 10.59
CA GLY A 44 -16.08 -6.94 11.55
C GLY A 44 -14.91 -5.97 11.32
N LEU A 45 -14.05 -6.22 10.33
CA LEU A 45 -12.93 -5.34 9.97
C LEU A 45 -13.34 -4.35 8.87
N PRO A 46 -13.10 -3.04 9.05
CA PRO A 46 -13.26 -2.07 7.97
C PRO A 46 -12.25 -2.31 6.86
N VAL A 47 -12.75 -2.50 5.64
CA VAL A 47 -11.95 -2.69 4.42
C VAL A 47 -12.35 -1.63 3.41
N GLU A 48 -11.38 -0.84 2.98
CA GLU A 48 -11.53 0.14 1.91
C GLU A 48 -10.94 -0.44 0.62
N THR A 49 -11.71 -0.43 -0.46
CA THR A 49 -11.24 -0.90 -1.77
C THR A 49 -11.42 0.19 -2.81
N VAL A 50 -10.39 0.39 -3.64
CA VAL A 50 -10.48 1.22 -4.84
C VAL A 50 -9.98 0.40 -6.03
N ALA A 51 -10.74 0.46 -7.12
CA ALA A 51 -10.39 -0.19 -8.37
C ALA A 51 -10.15 0.88 -9.43
N TYR A 52 -8.97 0.86 -10.04
CA TYR A 52 -8.62 1.75 -11.15
C TYR A 52 -8.01 0.96 -12.29
N ARG A 53 -8.61 1.07 -13.47
CA ARG A 53 -8.21 0.31 -14.65
C ARG A 53 -8.08 -1.18 -14.31
N ASN A 54 -6.87 -1.72 -14.31
CA ASN A 54 -6.56 -3.10 -13.99
C ASN A 54 -5.93 -3.27 -12.61
N VAL A 55 -5.95 -2.28 -11.74
CA VAL A 55 -5.40 -2.35 -10.38
C VAL A 55 -6.54 -2.33 -9.37
N VAL A 56 -6.50 -3.25 -8.41
CA VAL A 56 -7.40 -3.25 -7.24
C VAL A 56 -6.55 -3.07 -5.99
N LEU A 57 -6.75 -1.95 -5.30
CA LEU A 57 -6.13 -1.66 -4.02
C LEU A 57 -7.12 -2.00 -2.91
N SER A 58 -6.73 -2.91 -2.02
CA SER A 58 -7.49 -3.24 -0.82
C SER A 58 -6.73 -2.80 0.43
N SER A 59 -7.40 -2.04 1.29
CA SER A 59 -6.83 -1.41 2.47
C SER A 59 -7.54 -1.84 3.73
N TRP A 60 -6.77 -2.27 4.72
CA TRP A 60 -7.23 -2.53 6.07
C TRP A 60 -6.11 -2.29 7.07
N ASP A 61 -6.44 -2.33 8.35
CA ASP A 61 -5.48 -2.28 9.44
C ASP A 61 -5.25 -3.70 9.99
N PRO A 62 -4.05 -4.28 9.81
CA PRO A 62 -3.75 -5.62 10.30
C PRO A 62 -3.89 -5.77 11.82
N SER A 63 -3.67 -4.69 12.58
CA SER A 63 -3.70 -4.70 14.06
C SER A 63 -5.12 -4.82 14.64
N ARG A 64 -6.16 -4.66 13.81
CA ARG A 64 -7.57 -4.67 14.24
C ARG A 64 -8.26 -6.01 14.04
N ALA A 65 -7.64 -6.95 13.35
CA ALA A 65 -8.19 -8.29 13.17
C ALA A 65 -7.90 -9.15 14.41
N VAL A 66 -8.91 -9.84 14.94
CA VAL A 66 -8.73 -10.78 16.06
C VAL A 66 -7.81 -11.94 15.65
N ASP A 67 -7.99 -12.44 14.42
CA ASP A 67 -7.07 -13.37 13.77
C ASP A 67 -6.71 -12.83 12.39
N HIS A 68 -5.58 -12.11 12.33
CA HIS A 68 -5.10 -11.51 11.08
C HIS A 68 -4.73 -12.57 10.04
N ALA A 69 -4.10 -13.66 10.44
CA ALA A 69 -3.62 -14.69 9.53
C ALA A 69 -4.79 -15.36 8.80
N ALA A 70 -5.84 -15.75 9.53
CA ALA A 70 -7.04 -16.33 8.93
C ALA A 70 -7.76 -15.34 8.00
N PHE A 71 -7.93 -14.08 8.43
CA PHE A 71 -8.60 -13.05 7.63
C PHE A 71 -7.88 -12.76 6.31
N ALA A 72 -6.54 -12.74 6.36
CA ALA A 72 -5.72 -12.20 5.28
C ALA A 72 -5.19 -13.26 4.32
N SER A 73 -5.17 -14.54 4.69
CA SER A 73 -4.60 -15.66 3.90
C SER A 73 -4.99 -15.61 2.41
N SER A 74 -6.29 -15.63 2.09
CA SER A 74 -6.75 -15.60 0.67
C SER A 74 -6.39 -14.31 -0.07
N ARG A 75 -6.23 -13.19 0.64
CA ARG A 75 -5.85 -11.88 0.07
C ARG A 75 -4.34 -11.80 -0.15
N HIS A 76 -3.55 -12.35 0.77
CA HIS A 76 -2.10 -12.41 0.69
C HIS A 76 -1.65 -13.30 -0.49
N GLU A 77 -2.33 -14.42 -0.73
CA GLU A 77 -2.03 -15.30 -1.87
C GLU A 77 -2.25 -14.62 -3.23
N ARG A 78 -3.33 -13.84 -3.35
CA ARG A 78 -3.76 -13.19 -4.60
C ARG A 78 -3.04 -11.86 -4.87
N CYS A 79 -2.46 -11.26 -3.83
CA CYS A 79 -1.69 -10.03 -3.89
C CYS A 79 -0.47 -10.18 -4.82
N LYS A 80 -0.21 -9.14 -5.62
CA LYS A 80 1.01 -9.01 -6.43
C LYS A 80 2.06 -8.12 -5.78
N ALA A 81 1.64 -7.16 -4.97
CA ALA A 81 2.53 -6.22 -4.26
C ALA A 81 1.92 -5.73 -2.94
N LEU A 82 2.80 -5.35 -2.02
CA LEU A 82 2.45 -4.71 -0.77
C LEU A 82 2.82 -3.24 -0.80
N ILE A 83 1.92 -2.41 -0.28
CA ILE A 83 2.20 -1.05 0.14
C ILE A 83 1.96 -0.99 1.65
N PHE A 84 2.99 -0.67 2.43
CA PHE A 84 2.86 -0.48 3.88
C PHE A 84 3.02 1.00 4.21
N VAL A 85 2.05 1.58 4.91
CA VAL A 85 2.01 3.01 5.24
C VAL A 85 2.34 3.19 6.71
N VAL A 86 3.42 3.93 6.96
CA VAL A 86 3.88 4.31 8.30
C VAL A 86 3.65 5.80 8.49
N ASP A 87 3.18 6.18 9.67
CA ASP A 87 3.19 7.57 10.08
C ASP A 87 4.61 7.95 10.53
N ALA A 88 5.31 8.75 9.72
CA ALA A 88 6.67 9.17 10.05
C ALA A 88 6.71 10.16 11.22
N ALA A 89 5.60 10.83 11.55
CA ALA A 89 5.54 11.79 12.65
C ALA A 89 5.12 11.16 13.99
N ASP A 90 4.62 9.91 13.98
CA ASP A 90 4.20 9.21 15.19
C ASP A 90 5.31 8.29 15.72
N ARG A 91 6.29 8.89 16.42
CA ARG A 91 7.38 8.15 17.07
C ARG A 91 6.88 7.08 18.05
N ALA A 92 5.79 7.35 18.78
CA ALA A 92 5.24 6.42 19.76
C ALA A 92 4.61 5.19 19.10
N GLY A 93 4.07 5.33 17.89
CA GLY A 93 3.48 4.26 17.11
C GLY A 93 4.48 3.40 16.31
N ILE A 94 5.76 3.80 16.20
CA ILE A 94 6.74 3.10 15.35
C ILE A 94 6.96 1.65 15.79
N ASP A 95 7.02 1.37 17.09
CA ASP A 95 7.22 -0.01 17.57
C ASP A 95 6.04 -0.92 17.19
N ALA A 96 4.81 -0.41 17.27
CA ALA A 96 3.62 -1.14 16.83
C ALA A 96 3.60 -1.32 15.30
N ALA A 97 4.04 -0.30 14.55
CA ALA A 97 4.13 -0.36 13.09
C ALA A 97 5.20 -1.38 12.66
N ARG A 98 6.34 -1.41 13.35
CA ARG A 98 7.41 -2.39 13.18
C ARG A 98 6.88 -3.79 13.46
N ALA A 99 6.28 -4.03 14.63
CA ALA A 99 5.76 -5.36 14.97
C ALA A 99 4.77 -5.87 13.91
N THR A 100 3.88 -4.99 13.44
CA THR A 100 2.92 -5.33 12.38
C THR A 100 3.62 -5.61 11.04
N LEU A 101 4.61 -4.79 10.66
CA LEU A 101 5.39 -4.97 9.44
C LEU A 101 6.12 -6.31 9.45
N HIS A 102 6.81 -6.65 10.55
CA HIS A 102 7.57 -7.89 10.65
C HIS A 102 6.66 -9.13 10.60
N THR A 103 5.47 -9.08 11.19
CA THR A 103 4.45 -10.13 11.00
C THR A 103 4.09 -10.34 9.52
N LEU A 104 3.99 -9.26 8.73
CA LEU A 104 3.74 -9.35 7.29
C LEU A 104 4.97 -9.81 6.49
N LEU A 105 6.18 -9.55 6.98
CA LEU A 105 7.43 -10.02 6.36
C LEU A 105 7.66 -11.51 6.56
N ASP A 106 7.21 -12.05 7.70
CA ASP A 106 7.29 -13.47 8.03
C ASP A 106 6.23 -14.33 7.32
N ASP A 107 5.20 -13.69 6.74
CA ASP A 107 4.17 -14.38 5.98
C ASP A 107 4.73 -14.97 4.66
N CYS A 108 4.64 -16.30 4.54
CA CYS A 108 5.16 -17.05 3.41
C CYS A 108 4.50 -16.66 2.07
N ALA A 109 3.22 -16.27 2.07
CA ALA A 109 2.51 -15.84 0.87
C ALA A 109 2.98 -14.47 0.37
N LEU A 110 3.56 -13.67 1.27
CA LEU A 110 4.03 -12.31 0.99
C LEU A 110 5.54 -12.21 0.71
N ARG A 111 6.31 -13.23 1.11
CA ARG A 111 7.79 -13.24 1.07
C ARG A 111 8.40 -12.80 -0.26
N ALA A 112 7.81 -13.23 -1.38
CA ALA A 112 8.32 -12.95 -2.73
C ALA A 112 7.71 -11.69 -3.38
N ARG A 113 6.77 -11.00 -2.73
CA ARG A 113 6.11 -9.83 -3.32
C ARG A 113 7.02 -8.60 -3.19
N PRO A 114 7.01 -7.61 -4.09
CA PRO A 114 7.64 -6.32 -3.82
C PRO A 114 6.94 -5.59 -2.65
N LEU A 115 7.71 -4.82 -1.89
CA LEU A 115 7.22 -3.98 -0.78
C LEU A 115 7.54 -2.50 -1.04
N LEU A 116 6.50 -1.68 -1.18
CA LEU A 116 6.62 -0.23 -1.13
C LEU A 116 6.29 0.25 0.28
N LEU A 117 7.27 0.80 0.98
CA LEU A 117 7.10 1.41 2.29
C LEU A 117 6.88 2.92 2.11
N LEU A 118 5.72 3.42 2.48
CA LEU A 118 5.39 4.85 2.44
C LEU A 118 5.58 5.46 3.82
N ALA A 119 6.61 6.29 3.97
CA ALA A 119 6.78 7.17 5.13
C ALA A 119 5.87 8.39 4.95
N ASN A 120 4.66 8.31 5.50
CA ASN A 120 3.66 9.35 5.32
C ASN A 120 3.77 10.44 6.41
N LYS A 121 3.11 11.58 6.16
CA LYS A 121 3.08 12.76 7.04
C LYS A 121 4.43 13.48 7.19
N THR A 122 5.27 13.39 6.17
CA THR A 122 6.53 14.15 6.07
C THR A 122 6.34 15.68 6.03
N ASP A 123 5.09 16.13 5.92
CA ASP A 123 4.71 17.53 6.03
C ASP A 123 4.75 18.08 7.47
N LEU A 124 4.76 17.21 8.47
CA LEU A 124 4.76 17.57 9.88
C LEU A 124 6.19 17.77 10.40
N PRO A 125 6.40 18.68 11.37
CA PRO A 125 7.74 19.01 11.88
C PRO A 125 8.42 17.84 12.60
N ASP A 126 7.64 16.94 13.19
CA ASP A 126 8.14 15.79 13.93
C ASP A 126 8.42 14.56 13.06
N ALA A 127 8.29 14.68 11.73
CA ALA A 127 8.52 13.58 10.81
C ALA A 127 9.96 13.08 10.89
N LEU A 128 10.09 11.77 11.12
CA LEU A 128 11.36 11.06 11.13
C LEU A 128 12.03 11.11 9.75
N PRO A 129 13.34 11.37 9.68
CA PRO A 129 14.09 11.23 8.44
C PRO A 129 14.17 9.76 8.03
N ASP A 130 14.30 9.52 6.72
CA ASP A 130 14.27 8.17 6.13
C ASP A 130 15.24 7.17 6.78
N GLY A 131 16.47 7.60 7.10
CA GLY A 131 17.47 6.76 7.75
C GLY A 131 17.05 6.31 9.15
N GLU A 132 16.61 7.25 9.99
CA GLU A 132 16.14 6.97 11.35
C GLU A 132 14.90 6.07 11.33
N LEU A 133 13.96 6.32 10.40
CA LEU A 133 12.79 5.48 10.24
C LEU A 133 13.15 4.05 9.80
N CYS A 134 14.10 3.88 8.88
CA CYS A 134 14.60 2.56 8.49
C CYS A 134 15.21 1.81 9.67
N ASP A 135 16.01 2.49 10.49
CA ASP A 135 16.65 1.89 11.66
C ASP A 135 15.60 1.45 12.69
N LEU A 136 14.64 2.32 13.02
CA LEU A 136 13.58 2.03 13.98
C LEU A 136 12.67 0.88 13.51
N LEU A 137 12.38 0.80 12.21
CA LEU A 137 11.62 -0.31 11.61
C LEU A 137 12.45 -1.61 11.49
N GLY A 138 13.75 -1.58 11.77
CA GLY A 138 14.64 -2.73 11.68
C GLY A 138 14.95 -3.15 10.24
N LEU A 139 15.07 -2.17 9.33
CA LEU A 139 15.30 -2.38 7.90
C LEU A 139 16.72 -2.01 7.43
N ALA A 140 17.61 -1.61 8.35
CA ALA A 140 18.98 -1.21 8.05
C ALA A 140 19.79 -2.28 7.28
N GLY A 141 19.53 -3.56 7.57
CA GLY A 141 20.15 -4.70 6.87
C GLY A 141 19.53 -5.01 5.51
N GLY A 142 18.52 -4.26 5.07
CA GLY A 142 17.73 -4.55 3.88
C GLY A 142 16.75 -5.71 4.07
N LEU A 143 16.07 -6.06 2.99
CA LEU A 143 15.11 -7.16 2.95
C LEU A 143 15.42 -8.11 1.78
N PRO A 144 15.16 -9.42 1.92
CA PRO A 144 15.39 -10.41 0.86
C PRO A 144 14.27 -10.40 -0.21
N ARG A 145 13.83 -9.20 -0.62
CA ARG A 145 12.77 -8.94 -1.61
C ARG A 145 12.98 -7.56 -2.22
N PRO A 146 12.43 -7.25 -3.40
CA PRO A 146 12.42 -5.88 -3.90
C PRO A 146 11.64 -4.98 -2.93
N TRP A 147 12.29 -3.94 -2.43
CA TRP A 147 11.65 -2.98 -1.54
C TRP A 147 12.15 -1.55 -1.77
N ARG A 148 11.33 -0.57 -1.40
CA ARG A 148 11.69 0.86 -1.44
C ARG A 148 11.00 1.59 -0.29
N LEU A 149 11.73 2.47 0.38
CA LEU A 149 11.17 3.54 1.20
C LEU A 149 10.88 4.77 0.33
N GLN A 150 9.71 5.35 0.49
CA GLN A 150 9.30 6.59 -0.17
C GLN A 150 8.70 7.55 0.84
N ALA A 151 9.35 8.70 1.03
CA ALA A 151 8.80 9.85 1.74
C ALA A 151 7.54 10.38 1.02
N VAL A 152 6.45 10.56 1.77
CA VAL A 152 5.14 10.96 1.26
C VAL A 152 4.49 11.98 2.18
N SER A 153 3.77 12.93 1.59
CA SER A 153 2.72 13.67 2.29
C SER A 153 1.40 13.44 1.57
N ALA A 154 0.55 12.60 2.15
CA ALA A 154 -0.81 12.40 1.65
C ALA A 154 -1.64 13.69 1.75
N ALA A 155 -1.36 14.56 2.73
CA ALA A 155 -2.03 15.84 2.87
C ALA A 155 -1.65 16.80 1.72
N ARG A 156 -0.36 16.85 1.35
CA ARG A 156 0.15 17.73 0.28
C ARG A 156 0.20 17.09 -1.10
N ARG A 157 -0.19 15.82 -1.24
CA ARG A 157 -0.11 15.01 -2.48
C ARG A 157 1.30 14.90 -3.06
N THR A 158 2.32 14.91 -2.22
CA THR A 158 3.73 14.83 -2.66
C THR A 158 4.30 13.43 -2.41
N GLY A 159 5.24 13.00 -3.26
CA GLY A 159 5.98 11.74 -3.10
C GLY A 159 5.20 10.45 -3.42
N ILE A 160 3.88 10.52 -3.61
CA ILE A 160 3.03 9.35 -3.88
C ILE A 160 3.39 8.69 -5.22
N TYR A 161 3.39 9.47 -6.31
CA TYR A 161 3.60 8.94 -7.66
C TYR A 161 4.98 8.30 -7.87
N PRO A 162 6.11 8.89 -7.43
CA PRO A 162 7.42 8.23 -7.54
C PRO A 162 7.48 6.84 -6.90
N GLY A 163 6.78 6.65 -5.76
CA GLY A 163 6.67 5.34 -5.12
C GLY A 163 5.86 4.34 -5.95
N LEU A 164 4.73 4.77 -6.50
CA LEU A 164 3.89 3.93 -7.35
C LEU A 164 4.53 3.59 -8.69
N GLU A 165 5.26 4.52 -9.30
CA GLU A 165 6.03 4.29 -10.52
C GLU A 165 7.10 3.22 -10.30
N TRP A 166 7.83 3.29 -9.19
CA TRP A 166 8.77 2.23 -8.81
C TRP A 166 8.06 0.88 -8.64
N LEU A 167 6.89 0.86 -8.00
CA LEU A 167 6.13 -0.37 -7.79
C LEU A 167 5.69 -0.99 -9.11
N THR A 168 5.16 -0.17 -10.03
CA THR A 168 4.77 -0.61 -11.38
C THR A 168 5.97 -1.16 -12.16
N ALA A 169 7.09 -0.43 -12.20
CA ALA A 169 8.30 -0.88 -12.89
C ALA A 169 8.84 -2.20 -12.30
N THR A 170 8.76 -2.36 -10.98
CA THR A 170 9.17 -3.58 -10.28
C THR A 170 8.26 -4.77 -10.63
N LEU A 171 6.94 -4.54 -10.71
CA LEU A 171 5.97 -5.55 -11.11
C LEU A 171 6.13 -5.97 -12.58
N GLU A 172 6.52 -5.05 -13.46
CA GLU A 172 6.80 -5.33 -14.88
C GLU A 172 8.09 -6.14 -15.06
N SER A 173 9.13 -5.82 -14.27
CA SER A 173 10.45 -6.47 -14.36
C SER A 173 10.44 -7.93 -13.88
N GLY A 174 9.51 -8.31 -12.99
CA GLY A 174 9.42 -9.67 -12.43
C GLY A 174 8.68 -10.72 -13.31
N ARG A 175 8.15 -10.33 -14.48
CA ARG A 175 7.37 -11.13 -15.47
C ARG A 175 6.46 -12.27 -14.92
N SER A 176 5.20 -11.92 -14.65
CA SER A 176 4.01 -12.61 -15.19
C SER A 176 2.73 -11.78 -14.91
N GLY A 177 2.28 -10.98 -15.88
CA GLY A 177 1.00 -10.26 -15.80
C GLY A 177 0.98 -8.89 -16.47
N ARG A 178 -0.22 -8.38 -16.77
CA ARG A 178 -0.46 -7.03 -17.32
C ARG A 178 0.14 -5.95 -16.40
N PRO A 179 0.71 -4.86 -16.96
CA PRO A 179 1.33 -3.80 -16.18
C PRO A 179 0.33 -3.15 -15.21
N ALA A 180 0.73 -2.87 -13.97
CA ALA A 180 -0.11 -2.16 -13.02
C ALA A 180 -0.27 -0.70 -13.46
N GLN A 181 -1.43 -0.34 -14.01
CA GLN A 181 -1.66 1.00 -14.53
C GLN A 181 -2.24 1.89 -13.43
N PHE A 182 -1.37 2.56 -12.68
CA PHE A 182 -1.79 3.74 -11.93
C PHE A 182 -2.00 4.91 -12.88
N ALA A 183 -2.83 5.87 -12.50
CA ALA A 183 -2.91 7.13 -13.21
C ALA A 183 -1.53 7.79 -13.12
N ALA A 184 -0.75 7.80 -14.21
CA ALA A 184 0.32 8.78 -14.32
C ALA A 184 -0.35 10.15 -14.20
N ALA A 185 0.15 11.01 -13.31
CA ALA A 185 -0.23 12.40 -13.30
C ALA A 185 0.21 13.00 -14.65
N ARG A 186 -0.68 12.96 -15.66
CA ARG A 186 -0.53 13.82 -16.83
C ARG A 186 -0.65 15.24 -16.30
N SER A 187 0.51 15.89 -16.18
CA SER A 187 0.69 17.33 -16.13
C SER A 187 -0.02 18.05 -14.97
N ILE A 188 0.62 18.10 -13.80
CA ILE A 188 0.59 19.32 -12.98
C ILE A 188 1.90 20.05 -13.28
N GLY A 189 1.91 20.69 -14.44
CA GLY A 189 3.05 21.42 -14.99
C GLY A 189 2.55 22.24 -16.15
N ALA A 190 1.78 23.29 -15.85
CA ALA A 190 1.60 24.52 -16.63
C ALA A 190 0.45 25.34 -16.04
N ALA A 191 0.74 26.17 -15.05
CA ALA A 191 0.04 27.44 -14.78
C ALA A 191 0.87 28.27 -13.79
N VAL A 192 2.05 28.69 -14.23
CA VAL A 192 2.62 29.99 -13.85
C VAL A 192 2.70 30.77 -15.16
N SER A 193 1.83 31.76 -15.30
CA SER A 193 1.72 32.89 -16.26
C SER A 193 0.24 33.30 -16.14
N ASP A 194 -0.19 34.48 -15.68
CA ASP A 194 0.42 35.81 -15.49
C ASP A 194 0.39 36.26 -14.02
#